data_AF-A0A7K2M974-F1
#
_entry.id   AF-A0A7K2M974-F1
#
_cell.length_a   1.000
_cell.length_b   1.000
_cell.length_c   1.000
_cell.angle_alpha   90.00
_cell.angle_beta   90.00
_cell.angle_gamma   90.00
#
_symmetry.space_group_name_H-M   'P 1'
#
loop_
_entity.id
_entity.type
_entity.pdbx_description
1 polymer ?
#
loop_
_entity_poly.entity_id
_entity_poly.type
_entity_poly.pdbx_seq_one_letter_code
_entity_poly.pdbx_strand_id
1 'polypeptide(L)' 'GRVACPFGYAGLDSAVRGMLSTGLFDTAVEAGDPDQVAKELAEALHAHQRSDGTVWMPNVFRYLIALTP' A
#
# COMPACT_ATOMS: atom_id res chain seq x y z
N GLY A 1 7.22 -19.22 6.72
CA GLY A 1 6.23 -18.82 7.74
C GLY A 1 5.35 -17.69 7.25
N ARG A 2 4.44 -17.23 8.10
CA ARG A 2 3.56 -16.07 7.86
C ARG A 2 3.61 -15.16 9.09
N VAL A 3 3.60 -13.85 8.89
CA VAL A 3 3.52 -12.87 9.98
C VAL A 3 2.54 -11.77 9.60
N ALA A 4 1.71 -11.34 10.56
CA ALA A 4 0.88 -10.15 10.38
C ALA A 4 1.79 -8.92 10.35
N CYS A 5 1.90 -8.29 9.18
CA CYS A 5 2.73 -7.12 8.95
C CYS A 5 1.90 -6.08 8.19
N PRO A 6 0.95 -5.42 8.89
CA PRO A 6 0.05 -4.46 8.27
C PRO A 6 0.81 -3.25 7.74
N PHE A 7 0.27 -2.64 6.68
CA PHE A 7 0.76 -1.35 6.21
C PHE A 7 0.15 -0.25 7.08
N GLY A 8 1.02 0.52 7.74
CA GLY A 8 0.62 1.64 8.59
C GLY A 8 1.21 2.94 8.06
N TYR A 9 0.35 3.93 7.85
CA TYR A 9 0.74 5.24 7.34
C TYR A 9 0.15 6.35 8.21
N ALA A 10 0.91 7.45 8.33
CA ALA A 10 0.51 8.61 9.14
C ALA A 10 -0.72 9.34 8.57
N GLY A 11 -0.98 9.20 7.28
CA GLY A 11 -2.14 9.77 6.60
C GLY A 11 -2.28 9.31 5.15
N LEU A 12 -3.36 9.74 4.51
CA LEU A 12 -3.76 9.31 3.17
C LEU A 12 -2.67 9.54 2.13
N ASP A 13 -2.07 10.73 2.10
CA ASP A 13 -0.99 11.05 1.14
C ASP A 13 0.23 10.13 1.27
N SER A 14 0.62 9.81 2.51
CA SER A 14 1.71 8.86 2.75
C SER A 14 1.33 7.44 2.36
N ALA A 15 0.06 7.07 2.51
CA ALA A 15 -0.45 5.77 2.08
C ALA A 15 -0.47 5.63 0.56
N VAL A 16 -0.92 6.66 -0.18
CA VAL A 16 -0.89 6.67 -1.65
C VAL A 16 0.54 6.53 -2.16
N ARG A 17 1.50 7.30 -1.61
CA ARG A 17 2.92 7.16 -1.97
C ARG A 17 3.46 5.76 -1.64
N GLY A 18 3.07 5.21 -0.48
CA GLY A 18 3.42 3.85 -0.09
C GLY A 18 2.93 2.81 -1.09
N MET A 19 1.66 2.89 -1.51
CA MET A 19 1.06 2.00 -2.50
C MET A 19 1.70 2.13 -3.88
N LEU A 20 1.99 3.34 -4.34
CA LEU A 20 2.70 3.54 -5.60
C LEU A 20 4.12 2.97 -5.54
N SER A 21 4.80 3.07 -4.40
CA SER A 21 6.17 2.55 -4.25
C SER A 21 6.29 1.02 -4.31
N THR A 22 5.17 0.28 -4.24
CA THR A 22 5.18 -1.17 -4.39
C THR A 22 5.34 -1.62 -5.85
N GLY A 23 5.23 -0.71 -6.81
CA GLY A 23 5.26 -1.01 -8.25
C GLY A 23 4.02 -1.73 -8.79
N LEU A 24 2.98 -1.93 -7.96
CA LEU A 24 1.78 -2.67 -8.35
C LEU A 24 0.89 -1.89 -9.34
N PHE A 25 1.07 -0.58 -9.40
CA PHE A 25 0.26 0.33 -10.20
C PHE A 25 1.03 0.91 -11.39
N ASP A 26 2.28 0.50 -11.60
CA ASP A 26 3.15 1.06 -12.64
C ASP A 26 2.51 0.97 -14.02
N THR A 27 1.93 -0.18 -14.37
CA THR A 27 1.20 -0.36 -15.64
C THR A 27 0.00 0.59 -15.78
N ALA A 28 -0.71 0.89 -14.68
CA ALA A 28 -1.83 1.82 -14.71
C ALA A 28 -1.36 3.28 -14.85
N VAL A 29 -0.22 3.62 -14.23
CA VAL A 29 0.43 4.92 -14.36
C VAL A 29 0.97 5.13 -15.76
N GLU A 30 1.60 4.11 -16.36
CA GLU A 30 2.14 4.15 -17.73
C GLU A 30 1.04 4.25 -18.80
N ALA A 31 -0.08 3.56 -18.60
CA ALA A 31 -1.18 3.51 -19.55
C ALA A 31 -2.16 4.68 -19.42
N GLY A 32 -2.05 5.49 -18.35
CA GLY A 32 -3.06 6.47 -17.97
C GLY A 32 -2.48 7.78 -17.43
N ASP A 33 -3.33 8.52 -16.73
CA ASP A 33 -2.95 9.75 -16.04
C ASP A 33 -2.52 9.43 -14.59
N PRO A 34 -1.27 9.73 -14.19
CA PRO A 34 -0.78 9.51 -12.82
C PRO A 34 -1.66 10.14 -11.74
N ASP A 35 -2.23 11.33 -12.00
CA ASP A 35 -3.08 12.03 -11.03
C ASP A 35 -4.42 11.32 -10.84
N GLN A 36 -4.97 10.80 -11.94
CA GLN A 36 -6.17 9.97 -11.89
C GLN A 36 -5.92 8.67 -11.12
N VAL A 37 -4.78 8.00 -11.33
CA VAL A 37 -4.41 6.79 -10.55
C VAL A 37 -4.26 7.12 -9.07
N ALA A 38 -3.58 8.21 -8.74
CA ALA A 38 -3.41 8.66 -7.35
C ALA A 38 -4.76 8.98 -6.68
N LYS A 39 -5.69 9.61 -7.42
CA LYS A 39 -7.05 9.90 -6.94
C LYS A 39 -7.84 8.63 -6.64
N GLU A 40 -7.86 7.67 -7.57
CA GLU A 40 -8.58 6.40 -7.36
C GLU A 40 -7.96 5.58 -6.20
N LEU A 41 -6.64 5.62 -6.05
CA LEU A 41 -5.95 5.05 -4.89
C LEU A 41 -6.37 5.72 -3.58
N ALA A 42 -6.38 7.06 -3.55
CA ALA A 42 -6.82 7.80 -2.38
C ALA A 42 -8.27 7.43 -2.00
N GLU A 43 -9.16 7.36 -3.00
CA GLU A 43 -10.56 6.97 -2.80
C GLU A 43 -10.68 5.58 -2.17
N ALA A 44 -9.98 4.59 -2.74
CA ALA A 44 -9.99 3.22 -2.22
C ALA A 44 -9.42 3.12 -0.79
N LEU A 45 -8.45 3.95 -0.44
CA LEU A 45 -7.78 3.93 0.86
C LEU A 45 -8.61 4.54 2.00
N HIS A 46 -9.66 5.32 1.72
CA HIS A 46 -10.56 5.85 2.76
C HIS A 46 -11.19 4.74 3.60
N ALA A 47 -11.48 3.56 3.01
CA ALA A 47 -12.00 2.40 3.75
C ALA A 47 -11.03 1.87 4.81
N HIS A 48 -9.74 2.21 4.71
CA HIS A 48 -8.68 1.84 5.64
C HIS A 48 -8.24 3.00 6.55
N GLN A 49 -8.84 4.19 6.37
CA GLN A 49 -8.54 5.35 7.19
C GLN A 49 -9.31 5.28 8.52
N ARG A 50 -8.59 5.53 9.60
CA ARG A 50 -9.14 5.62 10.95
C ARG A 50 -9.53 7.05 11.29
N SER A 51 -10.31 7.22 12.36
CA SER A 51 -10.76 8.53 12.83
C SER A 51 -9.63 9.48 13.23
N ASP A 52 -8.45 8.95 13.56
CA ASP A 52 -7.24 9.73 13.88
C ASP A 52 -6.46 10.17 12.62
N GLY A 53 -6.98 9.86 11.43
CA GLY A 53 -6.39 10.19 10.14
C GLY A 53 -5.36 9.17 9.65
N THR A 54 -4.91 8.23 10.50
CA THR A 54 -3.97 7.18 10.10
C THR A 54 -4.64 6.18 9.15
N VAL A 55 -3.85 5.58 8.25
CA VAL A 55 -4.32 4.52 7.35
C VAL A 55 -3.73 3.19 7.81
N TRP A 56 -4.58 2.18 7.98
CA TRP A 56 -4.18 0.85 8.43
C TRP A 56 -4.77 -0.24 7.54
N MET A 57 -3.91 -0.88 6.74
CA MET A 57 -4.32 -1.93 5.81
C MET A 57 -3.78 -3.29 6.24
N PRO A 58 -4.62 -4.33 6.35
CA PRO A 58 -4.17 -5.66 6.73
C PRO A 58 -3.23 -6.22 5.66
N ASN A 59 -2.09 -6.77 6.08
CA ASN A 59 -1.16 -7.46 5.21
C ASN A 59 -0.49 -8.63 5.93
N VAL A 60 -0.28 -9.73 5.19
CA VAL A 60 0.36 -10.95 5.68
C VAL A 60 1.66 -11.13 4.91
N PHE A 61 2.77 -10.89 5.61
CA PHE A 61 4.09 -11.10 5.04
C PHE A 61 4.44 -12.59 5.06
N ARG A 62 4.79 -13.12 3.88
CA ARG A 62 5.23 -14.50 3.71
C ARG A 62 6.75 -14.52 3.64
N TYR A 63 7.36 -15.38 4.44
CA TYR A 63 8.81 -15.51 4.49
C TYR A 63 9.23 -16.97 4.41
N LEU A 64 10.44 -17.21 3.93
CA LEU A 64 11.12 -18.49 4.02
C LEU A 64 12.42 -18.30 4.80
N ILE A 65 12.87 -19.33 5.49
CA ILE A 65 14.20 -19.39 6.10
C ILE A 65 14.97 -20.41 5.27
N ALA A 66 16.06 -19.97 4.65
CA ALA A 66 16.98 -20.84 3.93
C ALA A 66 18.30 -20.92 4.70
N LEU A 67 18.91 -22.10 4.70
CA LEU A 67 20.23 -22.31 5.26
C LEU A 67 21.25 -22.24 4.11
N THR A 68 22.36 -21.53 4.33
CA THR A 68 23.50 -21.54 3.42
C THR A 68 24.30 -22.84 3.62
N PRO A 69 24.89 -23.43 2.56
CA PRO A 69 25.75 -24.61 2.66
C PRO A 69 26.96 -24.40 3.57
#